data_AF-A0A519MBQ1-F1
#
_entry.id   AF-A0A519MBQ1-F1
#
_cell.length_a   1.000
_cell.length_b   1.000
_cell.length_c   1.000
_cell.angle_alpha   90.00
_cell.angle_beta   90.00
_cell.angle_gamma   90.00
#
_symmetry.space_group_name_H-M   'P 1'
#
loop_
_entity.id
_entity.type
_entity.pdbx_description
1 polymer ?
#
loop_
_entity_poly.entity_id
_entity_poly.type
_entity_poly.pdbx_seq_one_letter_code
_entity_poly.pdbx_strand_id
1 'polypeptide(L)' 'MKWFKDFTVEELNGRPKNHIGALLGIEFTKIGDDFIEGTMPVDERTHQPAGILHGGASVVLAETLGSIASYMLIDP' A
#
# COMPACT_ATOMS: atom_id res chain seq x y z
N MET A 1 -0.03 -7.88 -17.01
CA MET A 1 1.20 -7.05 -17.09
C MET A 1 2.37 -7.90 -16.61
N LYS A 2 3.63 -7.56 -16.92
CA LYS A 2 4.79 -8.29 -16.35
C LYS A 2 5.69 -7.26 -15.65
N TRP A 3 6.06 -7.53 -14.41
CA TRP A 3 6.96 -6.66 -13.64
C TRP A 3 8.35 -6.63 -14.27
N PHE A 4 9.01 -5.46 -14.23
CA PHE A 4 10.42 -5.33 -14.55
C PHE A 4 11.32 -5.40 -13.32
N LYS A 5 10.74 -5.24 -12.12
CA LYS A 5 11.41 -5.34 -10.83
C LYS A 5 10.72 -6.39 -9.97
N ASP A 6 11.50 -7.35 -9.48
CA ASP A 6 11.02 -8.41 -8.60
C ASP A 6 11.21 -7.97 -7.14
N PHE A 7 10.12 -7.54 -6.50
CA PHE A 7 10.08 -7.35 -5.05
C PHE A 7 9.34 -8.51 -4.37
N THR A 8 9.76 -8.84 -3.16
CA THR A 8 9.01 -9.66 -2.22
C THR A 8 8.10 -8.80 -1.34
N VAL A 9 7.07 -9.42 -0.76
CA VAL A 9 6.19 -8.75 0.21
C VAL A 9 6.99 -8.30 1.43
N GLU A 10 7.95 -9.10 1.87
CA GLU A 10 8.85 -8.83 2.98
C GLU A 10 9.71 -7.60 2.73
N GLU A 11 10.27 -7.45 1.52
CA GLU A 11 11.05 -6.25 1.15
C GLU A 11 10.18 -4.98 1.15
N LEU A 12 8.95 -5.05 0.62
CA LEU A 12 8.06 -3.89 0.62
C LEU A 12 7.64 -3.47 2.03
N ASN A 13 7.41 -4.43 2.93
CA ASN A 13 7.06 -4.17 4.33
C ASN A 13 8.29 -3.82 5.19
N GLY A 14 9.50 -4.16 4.75
CA GLY A 14 10.77 -3.87 5.42
C GLY A 14 11.32 -2.45 5.23
N ARG A 15 10.63 -1.59 4.46
CA ARG A 15 11.06 -0.21 4.19
C ARG A 15 11.07 0.68 5.46
N PRO A 16 11.85 1.78 5.48
CA PRO A 16 11.87 2.71 6.61
C PRO A 16 10.47 3.20 6.98
N LYS A 17 10.08 3.10 8.25
CA LYS A 17 8.69 3.34 8.71
C LYS A 17 8.33 4.81 8.95
N ASN A 18 9.15 5.76 8.53
CA ASN A 18 8.91 7.20 8.73
C ASN A 18 8.10 7.81 7.57
N HIS A 19 6.89 7.31 7.33
CA HIS A 19 5.97 7.78 6.28
C HIS A 19 4.51 7.46 6.60
N ILE A 20 3.58 8.05 5.84
CA ILE A 20 2.13 7.92 6.10
C ILE A 20 1.61 6.48 6.04
N GLY A 21 2.09 5.66 5.10
CA GLY A 21 1.67 4.25 5.04
C GLY A 21 1.94 3.47 6.32
N ALA A 22 3.11 3.67 6.95
CA ALA A 22 3.44 3.05 8.23
C ALA A 22 2.60 3.64 9.38
N LEU A 23 2.36 4.95 9.38
CA LEU A 23 1.49 5.61 10.36
C LEU A 23 0.07 5.01 10.36
N LEU A 24 -0.49 4.77 9.17
CA LEU A 24 -1.83 4.21 8.99
C LEU A 24 -1.87 2.67 9.06
N GLY A 25 -0.74 1.99 9.28
CA GLY A 25 -0.69 0.53 9.37
C GLY A 25 -0.97 -0.19 8.04
N ILE A 26 -0.57 0.40 6.92
CA ILE A 26 -0.66 -0.26 5.61
C ILE A 26 0.38 -1.37 5.53
N GLU A 27 -0.06 -2.57 5.15
CA GLU A 27 0.79 -3.73 4.91
C GLU A 27 0.51 -4.33 3.52
N PHE A 28 1.57 -4.65 2.78
CA PHE A 28 1.46 -5.44 1.55
C PHE A 28 1.19 -6.89 1.93
N THR A 29 0.24 -7.53 1.25
CA THR A 29 -0.20 -8.89 1.57
C THR A 29 0.08 -9.88 0.45
N LYS A 30 0.14 -9.40 -0.81
CA LYS A 30 0.41 -10.25 -1.97
C LYS A 30 0.97 -9.44 -3.13
N ILE A 31 1.88 -10.07 -3.87
CA ILE A 31 2.30 -9.65 -5.22
C ILE A 31 1.92 -10.81 -6.15
N GLY A 32 0.97 -10.57 -7.04
CA GLY A 32 0.61 -11.51 -8.10
C GLY A 32 1.40 -11.24 -9.37
N ASP A 33 1.05 -11.92 -10.45
CA ASP A 33 1.74 -11.75 -11.74
C ASP A 33 1.49 -10.36 -12.36
N ASP A 34 0.33 -9.76 -12.09
CA ASP A 34 -0.09 -8.47 -12.67
C ASP A 34 -0.89 -7.57 -11.71
N PHE A 35 -0.91 -7.89 -10.43
CA PHE A 35 -1.54 -7.08 -9.39
C PHE A 35 -0.71 -7.09 -8.10
N ILE A 36 -1.00 -6.14 -7.21
CA ILE A 36 -0.56 -6.17 -5.82
C ILE A 36 -1.75 -5.95 -4.89
N GLU A 37 -1.68 -6.52 -3.69
CA GLU A 37 -2.71 -6.40 -2.66
C GLU A 37 -2.09 -5.86 -1.36
N GLY A 38 -2.88 -5.11 -0.61
CA GLY A 38 -2.51 -4.62 0.71
C GLY A 38 -3.72 -4.33 1.57
N THR A 39 -3.51 -4.27 2.87
CA THR A 39 -4.53 -4.03 3.88
C THR A 39 -4.20 -2.79 4.69
N MET A 40 -5.23 -2.13 5.22
CA MET A 40 -5.12 -1.00 6.15
C MET A 40 -6.19 -1.17 7.23
N PRO A 41 -5.85 -1.07 8.52
CA PRO A 41 -6.83 -1.16 9.60
C PRO A 41 -7.84 -0.01 9.56
N VAL A 42 -9.06 -0.27 10.05
CA VAL A 42 -10.08 0.76 10.30
C VAL A 42 -10.15 1.02 11.80
N ASP A 43 -9.44 2.03 12.27
CA ASP A 43 -9.31 2.42 13.67
C ASP A 43 -9.24 3.94 13.84
N GLU A 44 -8.82 4.45 15.01
CA GLU A 44 -8.75 5.88 15.32
C GLU A 44 -7.93 6.71 14.33
N ARG A 45 -7.05 6.08 13.56
CA ARG A 45 -6.18 6.71 12.58
C ARG A 45 -6.83 6.84 11.20
N THR A 46 -7.85 6.03 10.92
CA THR A 46 -8.38 5.83 9.55
C THR A 46 -9.90 5.96 9.45
N HIS A 47 -10.64 6.05 10.56
CA HIS A 47 -12.06 6.40 10.53
C HIS A 47 -12.30 7.93 10.55
N GLN A 48 -13.40 8.37 9.96
CA GLN A 48 -13.85 9.76 10.04
C GLN A 48 -14.74 9.97 11.29
N PRO A 49 -15.09 11.22 11.68
CA PRO A 49 -15.88 11.49 12.89
C PRO A 49 -17.23 10.77 12.99
N ALA A 50 -17.79 10.34 11.86
CA ALA A 50 -19.01 9.53 11.80
C ALA A 50 -18.79 8.03 12.15
N GLY A 51 -17.57 7.60 12.45
CA GLY A 51 -17.23 6.23 12.85
C GLY A 51 -17.04 5.24 11.70
N ILE A 52 -17.08 5.70 10.45
CA ILE A 52 -16.83 4.87 9.25
C ILE A 52 -15.45 5.16 8.65
N LEU A 53 -14.97 4.30 7.76
CA LEU A 53 -13.71 4.51 7.05
C LEU A 53 -13.66 5.90 6.38
N HIS A 54 -12.58 6.63 6.61
CA HIS A 54 -12.33 7.94 6.01
C HIS A 54 -11.97 7.77 4.53
N GLY A 55 -12.69 8.45 3.63
CA GLY A 55 -12.44 8.32 2.18
C GLY A 55 -11.00 8.69 1.78
N GLY A 56 -10.41 9.70 2.42
CA GLY A 56 -9.00 10.04 2.22
C GLY A 56 -8.03 8.94 2.67
N ALA A 57 -8.36 8.14 3.70
CA ALA A 57 -7.52 7.01 4.10
C ALA A 57 -7.56 5.90 3.04
N SER A 58 -8.74 5.65 2.43
CA SER A 58 -8.86 4.77 1.28
C SER A 58 -8.00 5.23 0.10
N VAL A 59 -7.95 6.55 -0.16
CA VAL A 59 -7.08 7.11 -1.21
C VAL A 59 -5.62 6.95 -0.86
N VAL A 60 -5.21 7.09 0.41
CA VAL A 60 -3.82 6.81 0.83
C VAL A 60 -3.45 5.36 0.58
N LEU A 61 -4.34 4.40 0.88
CA LEU A 61 -4.11 2.99 0.55
C LEU A 61 -3.98 2.78 -0.97
N ALA A 62 -4.94 3.31 -1.75
CA ALA A 62 -4.94 3.19 -3.19
C ALA A 62 -3.67 3.77 -3.84
N GLU A 63 -3.26 4.97 -3.43
CA GLU A 63 -2.08 5.67 -3.95
C GLU A 63 -0.79 4.94 -3.54
N THR A 64 -0.72 4.42 -2.31
CA THR A 64 0.44 3.65 -1.82
C THR A 64 0.66 2.39 -2.66
N LEU A 65 -0.42 1.65 -2.94
CA LEU A 65 -0.34 0.44 -3.78
C LEU A 65 -0.07 0.81 -5.24
N GLY A 66 -0.84 1.74 -5.81
CA GLY A 66 -0.71 2.17 -7.20
C GLY A 66 0.67 2.72 -7.54
N SER A 67 1.28 3.50 -6.64
CA SER A 67 2.64 4.03 -6.82
C SER A 67 3.69 2.92 -6.87
N ILE A 68 3.57 1.90 -6.01
CA ILE A 68 4.52 0.78 -5.98
C ILE A 68 4.35 -0.12 -7.20
N ALA A 69 3.11 -0.46 -7.57
CA ALA A 69 2.82 -1.20 -8.79
C ALA A 69 3.38 -0.46 -10.03
N SER A 70 3.18 0.85 -10.11
CA SER A 70 3.71 1.69 -11.20
C SER A 70 5.24 1.69 -11.22
N TYR A 71 5.88 1.78 -10.06
CA TYR A 71 7.33 1.75 -9.95
C TYR A 71 7.96 0.41 -10.41
N MET A 72 7.26 -0.70 -10.19
CA MET A 72 7.63 -2.05 -10.65
C MET A 72 7.52 -2.23 -12.17
N LEU A 73 6.79 -1.34 -12.85
CA LEU A 73 6.58 -1.36 -14.30
C LEU A 73 7.55 -0.45 -15.08
N ILE A 74 8.48 0.22 -14.40
CA ILE A 74 9.51 1.03 -15.07
C ILE A 74 10.56 0.08 -15.65
N ASP A 75 10.68 0.10 -16.98
CA ASP A 75 11.70 -0.61 -17.77
C ASP A 75 13.12 -0.12 -17.35
N PRO A 76 14.08 -1.02 -17.09
CA PRO A 76 15.46 -0.68 -16.71
C PRO A 76 16.27 0.14 -17.72
#